data_AF-A0A183V9U9-F1
#
_entry.id   AF-A0A183V9U9-F1
#
_cell.length_a   1.000
_cell.length_b   1.000
_cell.length_c   1.000
_cell.angle_alpha   90.00
_cell.angle_beta   90.00
_cell.angle_gamma   90.00
#
_symmetry.space_group_name_H-M   'P 1'
#
loop_
_entity.id
_entity.type
_entity.pdbx_description
1 polymer ?
#
loop_
_entity_poly.entity_id
_entity_poly.type
_entity_poly.pdbx_seq_one_letter_code
_entity_poly.pdbx_strand_id
1 'polypeptide(L)'
;MSTAIRWQTFFIEAGIPRKVAAQYAQLFVEQRIKETMLDDIDKATLIDLGITTIGDQIAILRHIRLTKRANVDATLNQRSTGDSDERRERSITASGFTNTAGS
;
A
#
# COMPACT_ATOMS: atom_id res chain seq x y z
N MET A 1 13.72 12.44 -4.39
CA MET A 1 13.16 11.43 -5.32
C MET A 1 12.67 12.11 -6.58
N SER A 2 13.27 11.79 -7.73
CA SER A 2 12.85 12.29 -9.03
C SER A 2 11.45 11.76 -9.39
N THR A 3 10.61 12.57 -10.02
CA THR A 3 9.25 12.19 -10.49
C THR A 3 9.28 10.92 -11.35
N ALA A 4 10.31 10.77 -12.19
CA ALA A 4 10.50 9.57 -13.02
C ALA A 4 10.66 8.28 -12.19
N ILE A 5 11.32 8.33 -11.03
CA ILE A 5 11.50 7.13 -10.19
C ILE A 5 10.16 6.70 -9.59
N ARG A 6 9.30 7.66 -9.20
CA ARG A 6 7.94 7.36 -8.70
C ARG A 6 7.11 6.66 -9.77
N TRP A 7 7.10 7.20 -10.98
CA TRP A 7 6.40 6.57 -12.10
C TRP A 7 6.98 5.21 -12.47
N GLN A 8 8.30 5.04 -12.41
CA GLN A 8 8.92 3.74 -12.65
C GLN A 8 8.47 2.70 -11.63
N THR A 9 8.44 3.06 -10.33
CA THR A 9 7.93 2.17 -9.29
C THR A 9 6.46 1.81 -9.53
N PHE A 10 5.62 2.79 -9.86
CA PHE A 10 4.22 2.57 -10.21
C PHE A 10 4.05 1.53 -11.32
N PHE A 11 4.82 1.62 -12.41
CA PHE A 11 4.74 0.64 -13.49
C PHE A 11 5.27 -0.73 -13.08
N ILE A 12 6.31 -0.80 -12.24
CA ILE A 12 6.81 -2.07 -11.70
C ILE A 12 5.75 -2.74 -10.83
N GLU A 13 5.06 -1.99 -9.97
CA GLU A 13 3.97 -2.47 -9.13
C GLU A 13 2.74 -2.89 -9.95
N ALA A 14 2.53 -2.27 -11.11
CA ALA A 14 1.53 -2.72 -12.09
C ALA A 14 1.91 -4.05 -12.78
N GLY A 15 3.15 -4.54 -12.62
CA GLY A 15 3.65 -5.77 -13.23
C GLY A 15 4.45 -5.56 -14.52
N ILE A 16 4.82 -4.32 -14.84
CA ILE A 16 5.62 -4.01 -16.04
C ILE A 16 7.12 -4.22 -15.74
N PRO A 17 7.88 -4.88 -16.62
CA PRO A 17 9.31 -5.07 -16.45
C PRO A 17 10.06 -3.76 -16.24
N ARG A 18 11.01 -3.73 -15.29
CA ARG A 18 11.79 -2.54 -14.89
C ARG A 18 12.35 -1.71 -16.06
N LYS A 19 12.82 -2.38 -17.11
CA LYS A 19 13.38 -1.73 -18.31
C LYS A 19 12.32 -0.91 -19.06
N VAL A 20 11.13 -1.48 -19.26
CA VAL A 20 10.00 -0.85 -19.94
C VAL A 20 9.38 0.23 -19.05
N ALA A 21 9.23 -0.07 -17.74
CA ALA A 21 8.75 0.87 -16.74
C ALA A 21 9.58 2.17 -16.69
N ALA A 22 10.90 2.08 -16.86
CA ALA A 22 11.76 3.27 -16.92
C ALA A 22 11.44 4.16 -18.12
N GLN A 23 11.14 3.56 -19.29
CA GLN A 23 10.77 4.30 -20.50
C GLN A 23 9.40 4.97 -20.33
N TYR A 24 8.40 4.24 -19.85
CA TYR A 24 7.06 4.79 -19.61
C TYR A 24 7.06 5.90 -18.56
N ALA A 25 7.92 5.78 -17.55
CA ALA A 25 8.11 6.83 -16.56
C ALA A 25 8.62 8.14 -17.15
N GLN A 26 9.54 8.09 -18.13
CA GLN A 26 10.00 9.29 -18.82
C GLN A 26 8.85 9.92 -19.61
N LEU A 27 8.09 9.12 -20.36
CA LEU A 27 6.93 9.60 -21.13
C LEU A 27 5.91 10.30 -20.22
N PHE A 28 5.61 9.74 -19.05
CA PHE A 28 4.69 10.36 -18.08
C PHE A 28 5.23 11.69 -17.54
N VAL A 29 6.55 11.80 -17.31
CA VAL A 29 7.17 13.06 -16.88
C VAL A 29 7.18 14.10 -18.00
N GLU A 30 7.55 13.71 -19.21
CA GLU A 30 7.60 14.57 -20.39
C GLU A 30 6.22 15.16 -20.72
N GLN A 31 5.18 14.32 -20.63
CA GLN A 31 3.79 14.72 -20.86
C GLN A 31 3.15 15.37 -19.61
N ARG A 32 3.93 15.58 -18.55
CA ARG A 32 3.52 16.22 -17.28
C ARG A 32 2.29 15.57 -16.65
N ILE A 33 2.14 14.26 -16.82
CA ILE A 33 1.07 13.49 -16.20
C ILE A 33 1.26 13.52 -14.69
N LYS A 34 0.15 13.75 -13.98
CA LYS A 34 0.08 13.82 -12.51
C LYS A 34 -0.78 12.69 -11.98
N GLU A 35 -0.57 12.31 -10.72
CA GLU A 35 -1.38 11.29 -10.04
C GLU A 35 -2.88 11.62 -10.04
N THR A 36 -3.23 12.91 -9.96
CA THR A 36 -4.62 13.38 -10.03
C THR A 36 -5.30 13.12 -11.38
N MET A 37 -4.53 12.88 -12.44
CA MET A 37 -5.03 12.64 -13.79
C MET A 37 -5.17 11.15 -14.10
N LEU A 38 -4.73 10.25 -13.19
CA LEU A 38 -4.77 8.81 -13.45
C LEU A 38 -6.19 8.28 -13.68
N ASP A 39 -7.20 8.87 -13.04
CA ASP A 39 -8.61 8.52 -13.27
C ASP A 39 -9.10 8.90 -14.68
N ASP A 40 -8.45 9.87 -15.33
CA ASP A 40 -8.79 10.34 -16.68
C ASP A 40 -8.03 9.57 -17.78
N ILE A 41 -7.06 8.73 -17.41
CA ILE A 41 -6.29 7.93 -18.37
C ILE A 41 -7.10 6.72 -18.84
N ASP A 42 -7.37 6.71 -20.13
CA ASP A 42 -8.04 5.63 -20.83
C ASP A 42 -7.10 4.90 -21.81
N LYS A 43 -7.64 3.91 -22.52
CA LYS A 43 -6.85 3.14 -23.50
C LYS A 43 -6.33 4.02 -24.64
N ALA A 44 -7.12 4.99 -25.11
CA ALA A 44 -6.69 5.88 -26.19
C ALA A 44 -5.51 6.75 -25.74
N THR A 45 -5.59 7.33 -24.55
CA THR A 45 -4.48 8.10 -23.96
C THR A 45 -3.19 7.27 -23.89
N LEU A 46 -3.26 6.01 -23.45
CA LEU A 46 -2.08 5.14 -23.40
C LEU A 46 -1.48 4.87 -24.80
N ILE A 47 -2.33 4.69 -25.81
CA ILE A 47 -1.89 4.50 -27.19
C ILE A 47 -1.23 5.77 -27.73
N ASP A 48 -1.81 6.94 -27.46
CA ASP A 48 -1.28 8.24 -27.89
C ASP A 48 0.08 8.55 -27.22
N LEU A 49 0.29 8.06 -26.00
CA LEU A 49 1.59 8.10 -25.31
C LEU A 49 2.62 7.12 -25.89
N GLY A 50 2.25 6.24 -26.82
CA GLY A 50 3.12 5.22 -27.40
C GLY A 50 3.15 3.89 -26.65
N ILE A 51 2.25 3.70 -25.67
CA ILE A 51 2.10 2.44 -24.92
C ILE A 51 1.14 1.54 -25.72
N THR A 52 1.65 0.85 -26.73
CA THR A 52 0.84 0.04 -27.67
C THR A 52 0.71 -1.43 -27.25
N THR A 53 1.55 -1.92 -26.34
CA THR A 53 1.48 -3.29 -25.81
C THR A 53 0.17 -3.49 -25.04
N ILE A 54 -0.70 -4.37 -25.53
CA ILE A 54 -2.02 -4.63 -24.92
C ILE A 54 -1.88 -5.11 -23.47
N GLY A 55 -0.90 -5.98 -23.18
CA GLY A 55 -0.64 -6.47 -21.83
C GLY A 55 -0.33 -5.34 -20.85
N ASP A 56 0.53 -4.40 -21.25
CA ASP A 56 0.90 -3.24 -20.44
C ASP A 56 -0.28 -2.28 -20.26
N GLN A 57 -1.07 -2.03 -21.31
CA GLN A 57 -2.29 -1.22 -21.20
C GLN A 57 -3.25 -1.80 -20.16
N ILE A 58 -3.49 -3.11 -20.19
CA ILE A 58 -4.37 -3.78 -19.23
C ILE A 58 -3.79 -3.70 -17.82
N ALA A 59 -2.49 -3.93 -17.66
CA ALA A 59 -1.79 -3.87 -16.38
C ALA A 59 -1.90 -2.47 -15.74
N ILE A 60 -1.66 -1.42 -16.51
CA ILE A 60 -1.73 -0.02 -16.06
C ILE A 60 -3.16 0.34 -15.66
N LEU A 61 -4.14 0.10 -16.54
CA LEU A 61 -5.55 0.41 -16.28
C LEU A 61 -6.09 -0.37 -15.06
N ARG A 62 -5.65 -1.62 -14.88
CA ARG A 62 -5.98 -2.41 -13.69
C ARG A 62 -5.36 -1.79 -12.44
N HIS A 63 -4.08 -1.43 -12.49
CA HIS A 63 -3.37 -0.88 -11.34
C HIS A 63 -3.96 0.46 -10.87
N ILE A 64 -4.29 1.37 -11.79
CA ILE A 64 -5.01 2.63 -11.49
C ILE A 64 -6.31 2.36 -10.69
N ARG A 65 -7.11 1.40 -11.15
CA ARG A 65 -8.37 1.01 -10.49
C ARG A 65 -8.14 0.38 -9.11
N LEU A 66 -7.05 -0.37 -8.93
CA LEU A 66 -6.70 -0.97 -7.64
C LEU A 66 -6.21 0.08 -6.66
N THR A 67 -5.35 1.00 -7.06
CA THR A 67 -4.86 2.09 -6.20
C THR A 67 -6.01 2.96 -5.69
N LYS A 68 -7.03 3.20 -6.53
CA LYS A 68 -8.29 3.85 -6.12
C LYS A 68 -9.04 3.08 -5.04
N ARG A 69 -9.07 1.74 -5.13
CA ARG A 69 -9.78 0.86 -4.18
C ARG A 69 -8.98 0.62 -2.89
N ALA A 70 -7.65 0.53 -2.95
CA ALA A 70 -6.82 0.35 -1.76
C ALA A 70 -6.98 1.52 -0.77
N ASN A 71 -7.25 2.73 -1.28
CA ASN A 71 -7.49 3.90 -0.45
C ASN A 71 -8.80 3.85 0.35
N VAL A 72 -9.76 2.98 -0.01
CA VAL A 72 -11.01 2.79 0.76
C VAL A 72 -10.94 1.66 1.79
N ASP A 73 -10.00 0.71 1.67
CA ASP A 73 -9.83 -0.39 2.63
C ASP A 73 -8.90 -0.04 3.81
N ALA A 74 -7.92 0.85 3.59
CA ALA A 74 -6.97 1.26 4.63
C ALA A 74 -7.62 1.99 5.82
N THR A 75 -8.85 2.49 5.70
CA THR A 75 -9.58 3.18 6.78
C THR A 75 -10.35 2.24 7.70
N LEU A 76 -10.45 0.93 7.43
CA LEU A 76 -11.25 -0.01 8.23
C LEU A 76 -10.44 -0.92 9.17
N ASN A 77 -9.12 -1.09 8.96
CA ASN A 77 -8.32 -2.08 9.70
C ASN A 77 -7.64 -1.57 10.99
N GLN A 78 -7.94 -0.35 11.45
CA GLN A 78 -7.27 0.23 12.64
C GLN A 78 -8.07 0.06 13.95
N ARG A 79 -9.05 -0.84 14.01
CA ARG A 79 -9.96 -0.97 15.18
C ARG A 79 -10.06 -2.33 15.88
N SER A 80 -9.22 -3.30 15.51
CA SER A 80 -9.33 -4.65 16.11
C SER A 80 -7.97 -5.24 16.46
N THR A 81 -7.29 -4.68 17.46
CA THR A 81 -6.27 -5.42 18.23
C THR A 81 -6.05 -4.71 19.57
N GLY A 82 -6.89 -5.04 20.54
CA GLY A 82 -6.82 -4.42 21.87
C GLY A 82 -7.95 -4.86 22.78
N ASP A 83 -8.30 -6.14 22.77
CA ASP A 83 -9.12 -6.72 23.82
C ASP A 83 -8.79 -8.19 23.98
N SER A 84 -8.74 -8.66 25.22
CA SER A 84 -8.45 -10.02 25.70
C SER A 84 -6.98 -10.34 26.01
N ASP A 85 -6.51 -10.01 27.23
CA ASP A 85 -5.87 -11.00 28.12
C ASP A 85 -5.50 -10.44 29.51
N GLU A 86 -6.49 -10.03 30.32
CA GLU A 86 -6.27 -9.85 31.77
C GLU A 86 -7.43 -10.42 32.59
N ARG A 87 -7.65 -11.74 32.45
CA ARG A 87 -8.55 -12.47 33.35
C ARG A 87 -8.06 -13.89 33.57
N ARG A 88 -7.19 -14.06 34.58
CA ARG A 88 -6.92 -15.22 35.45
C ARG A 88 -5.50 -14.99 35.97
N GLU A 89 -5.25 -14.78 37.26
CA GLU A 89 -5.27 -15.82 38.29
C GLU A 89 -5.71 -15.23 39.65
N ARG A 90 -6.88 -15.65 40.16
CA ARG A 90 -7.06 -16.62 41.27
C ARG A 90 -6.64 -16.10 42.65
N SER A 91 -7.64 -15.63 43.37
CA SER A 91 -7.78 -15.78 44.80
C SER A 91 -7.49 -17.23 45.24
N ILE A 92 -6.44 -17.42 46.05
CA ILE A 92 -6.35 -18.54 46.99
C ILE A 92 -6.04 -17.95 48.36
N THR A 93 -6.89 -18.33 49.30
CA THR A 93 -7.01 -18.02 50.72
C THR A 93 -5.72 -18.18 51.55
N ALA A 94 -5.51 -17.16 52.40
CA ALA A 94 -5.22 -17.24 53.83
C ALA A 94 -4.14 -18.21 54.38
N SER A 95 -3.24 -17.59 55.16
CA SER A 95 -2.53 -18.10 56.35
C SER A 95 -1.09 -18.59 56.13
N GLY A 96 -0.14 -17.90 56.78
CA GLY A 96 1.24 -18.36 56.89
C GLY A 96 2.22 -17.31 57.43
N PHE A 97 2.10 -16.99 58.72
CA PHE A 97 3.17 -16.57 59.65
C PHE A 97 4.28 -15.63 59.15
N THR A 98 4.22 -14.36 59.56
CA THR A 98 5.40 -13.50 59.64
C THR A 98 6.26 -13.91 60.85
N ASN A 99 7.46 -14.40 60.60
CA ASN A 99 8.49 -14.57 61.61
C ASN A 99 9.64 -13.61 61.26
N THR A 100 9.95 -12.63 62.11
CA THR A 100 11.25 -11.95 62.13
C THR A 100 11.47 -11.37 63.52
N ALA A 101 12.49 -11.93 64.18
CA ALA A 101 13.05 -11.48 65.45
C ALA A 101 13.97 -10.27 65.26
N GLY A 102 14.13 -9.46 66.31
CA GLY A 102 15.36 -8.73 66.56
C GLY A 102 15.22 -7.24 66.87
N SER A 103 15.02 -6.89 68.14
CA SER A 103 16.03 -6.23 69.02
C SER A 103 15.36 -5.72 70.28
#